data_AF-W8YR56-F1
#
_entry.id   AF-W8YR56-F1
#
_cell.length_a   1.000
_cell.length_b   1.000
_cell.length_c   1.000
_cell.angle_alpha   90.00
_cell.angle_beta   90.00
_cell.angle_gamma   90.00
#
_symmetry.space_group_name_H-M   'P 1'
#
loop_
_entity.id
_entity.type
_entity.pdbx_description
1 polymer ?
#
loop_
_entity_poly.entity_id
_entity_poly.type
_entity_poly.pdbx_seq_one_letter_code
_entity_poly.pdbx_strand_id
1 'polypeptide(L)'
;MGESYKEAFVDAVSEIIAQDIEDRPERIAAIHGLTEAYVEDIGERPDAAQLERLADYILREELADPNPYKMTHEEYPFMSEWQFELRRDRETGMKAAEHAGTDGRDHRKPTKRRRTNYENWRVDKDAHGRNKARQDQYKRDTSPGPLITYSLRDTGGEFKPEFTEARTQAGRWHRLLAQG
;
A
#
# COMPACT_ATOMS: atom_id res chain seq x y z
N MET A 1 -56.16 0.73 -12.47
CA MET A 1 -56.14 0.02 -11.17
C MET A 1 -54.95 -0.94 -11.01
N GLY A 2 -54.09 -1.13 -12.02
CA GLY A 2 -53.01 -2.13 -11.95
C GLY A 2 -51.63 -1.64 -11.49
N GLU A 3 -51.45 -0.34 -11.24
CA GLU A 3 -50.16 0.23 -10.84
C GLU A 3 -49.99 0.26 -9.31
N SER A 4 -51.09 0.51 -8.57
CA SER A 4 -51.06 0.70 -7.11
C SER A 4 -50.60 -0.54 -6.32
N TYR A 5 -50.95 -1.76 -6.76
CA TYR A 5 -50.56 -2.98 -6.05
C TYR A 5 -49.08 -3.33 -6.24
N LYS A 6 -48.52 -2.99 -7.42
CA LYS A 6 -47.10 -3.20 -7.70
C LYS A 6 -46.25 -2.26 -6.86
N GLU A 7 -46.67 -1.00 -6.75
CA GLU A 7 -46.05 -0.01 -5.86
C GLU A 7 -46.11 -0.46 -4.40
N ALA A 8 -47.28 -0.93 -3.93
CA ALA A 8 -47.41 -1.46 -2.58
C ALA A 8 -46.49 -2.65 -2.30
N PHE A 9 -46.29 -3.54 -3.28
CA PHE A 9 -45.34 -4.65 -3.15
C PHE A 9 -43.89 -4.17 -3.11
N VAL A 10 -43.51 -3.16 -3.91
CA VAL A 10 -42.18 -2.55 -3.87
C VAL A 10 -41.89 -1.96 -2.48
N ASP A 11 -42.88 -1.30 -1.88
CA ASP A 11 -42.78 -0.74 -0.52
C ASP A 11 -42.64 -1.86 0.52
N ALA A 12 -43.46 -2.90 0.44
CA ALA A 12 -43.39 -4.05 1.36
C ALA A 12 -42.05 -4.80 1.26
N VAL A 13 -41.50 -4.96 0.05
CA VAL A 13 -40.16 -5.52 -0.16
C VAL A 13 -39.10 -4.64 0.49
N SER A 14 -39.22 -3.33 0.34
CA SER A 14 -38.28 -2.38 0.95
C SER A 14 -38.38 -2.38 2.47
N GLU A 15 -39.57 -2.57 3.04
CA GLU A 15 -39.79 -2.72 4.47
C GLU A 15 -39.17 -4.01 5.02
N ILE A 16 -39.38 -5.16 4.37
CA ILE A 16 -38.78 -6.43 4.79
C ILE A 16 -37.25 -6.40 4.74
N ILE A 17 -36.68 -5.75 3.72
CA ILE A 17 -35.23 -5.56 3.61
C ILE A 17 -34.73 -4.63 4.74
N ALA A 18 -35.48 -3.57 5.06
CA ALA A 18 -35.13 -2.64 6.13
C ALA A 18 -35.21 -3.23 7.53
N GLN A 19 -35.98 -4.30 7.74
CA GLN A 19 -36.02 -5.04 9.02
C GLN A 19 -34.70 -5.75 9.35
N ASP A 20 -33.82 -5.95 8.36
CA ASP A 20 -32.46 -6.48 8.51
C ASP A 20 -32.35 -7.82 9.27
N ILE A 21 -33.36 -8.69 9.14
CA ILE A 21 -33.48 -10.00 9.82
C ILE A 21 -32.17 -10.82 9.70
N GLU A 22 -31.52 -11.06 10.84
CA GLU A 22 -30.25 -11.79 10.92
C GLU A 22 -30.39 -13.27 10.62
N ASP A 23 -31.41 -13.93 11.16
CA ASP A 23 -31.59 -15.36 11.01
C ASP A 23 -32.11 -15.71 9.61
N ARG A 24 -31.31 -16.46 8.85
CA ARG A 24 -31.62 -16.84 7.46
C ARG A 24 -32.96 -17.59 7.31
N PRO A 25 -33.28 -18.64 8.08
CA PRO A 25 -34.57 -19.32 7.94
C PRO A 25 -35.76 -18.42 8.30
N GLU A 26 -35.64 -17.54 9.30
CA GLU A 26 -36.66 -16.54 9.62
C GLU A 26 -36.88 -15.57 8.45
N ARG A 27 -35.79 -15.07 7.86
CA ARG A 27 -35.82 -14.21 6.67
C ARG A 27 -36.48 -14.89 5.48
N ILE A 28 -36.13 -16.15 5.20
CA ILE A 28 -36.76 -16.94 4.13
C ILE A 28 -38.26 -17.10 4.39
N ALA A 29 -38.67 -17.37 5.63
CA ALA A 29 -40.08 -17.51 5.99
C ALA A 29 -40.87 -16.21 5.81
N ALA A 30 -40.30 -15.08 6.20
CA ALA A 30 -40.91 -13.76 6.01
C ALA A 30 -41.10 -13.42 4.53
N ILE A 31 -40.07 -13.67 3.71
CA ILE A 31 -40.12 -13.45 2.26
C ILE A 31 -41.15 -14.36 1.61
N HIS A 32 -41.16 -15.65 1.97
CA HIS A 32 -42.15 -16.61 1.48
C HIS A 32 -43.57 -16.16 1.83
N GLY A 33 -43.82 -15.73 3.07
CA GLY A 33 -45.11 -15.18 3.49
C GLY A 33 -45.55 -13.97 2.66
N LEU A 34 -44.62 -13.04 2.39
CA LEU A 34 -44.89 -11.88 1.54
C LEU A 34 -45.24 -12.29 0.10
N THR A 35 -44.47 -13.20 -0.51
CA THR A 35 -44.70 -13.62 -1.90
C THR A 35 -45.98 -14.43 -2.06
N GLU A 36 -46.28 -15.33 -1.12
CA GLU A 36 -47.52 -16.12 -1.15
C GLU A 36 -48.74 -15.22 -0.95
N ALA A 37 -48.71 -14.29 0.02
CA ALA A 37 -49.81 -13.36 0.24
C ALA A 37 -50.11 -12.50 -1.00
N TYR A 38 -49.07 -12.06 -1.72
CA TYR A 38 -49.24 -11.33 -2.97
C TYR A 38 -49.88 -12.18 -4.07
N VAL A 39 -49.44 -13.45 -4.21
CA VAL A 39 -50.00 -14.38 -5.20
C VAL A 39 -51.43 -14.76 -4.86
N GLU A 40 -51.78 -14.95 -3.59
CA GLU A 40 -53.14 -15.26 -3.14
C GLU A 40 -54.11 -14.11 -3.40
N ASP A 41 -53.70 -12.85 -3.16
CA ASP A 41 -54.56 -11.68 -3.34
C ASP A 41 -54.74 -11.30 -4.82
N ILE A 42 -53.65 -11.34 -5.60
CA ILE A 42 -53.63 -10.81 -6.98
C ILE A 42 -53.78 -11.93 -8.02
N GLY A 43 -53.36 -13.15 -7.71
CA GLY A 43 -53.34 -14.28 -8.65
C GLY A 43 -52.27 -14.18 -9.73
N GLU A 44 -51.39 -13.17 -9.68
CA GLU A 44 -50.30 -12.96 -10.62
C GLU A 44 -48.93 -13.13 -9.94
N ARG A 45 -47.91 -13.45 -10.74
CA ARG A 45 -46.53 -13.51 -10.25
C ARG A 45 -46.03 -12.10 -9.92
N PRO A 46 -45.32 -11.90 -8.78
CA PRO A 46 -44.68 -10.63 -8.47
C PRO A 46 -43.67 -10.21 -9.53
N ASP A 47 -43.37 -8.91 -9.58
CA ASP A 47 -42.39 -8.36 -10.51
C ASP A 47 -41.00 -8.99 -10.34
N ALA A 48 -40.36 -9.31 -11.46
CA ALA A 48 -39.10 -10.06 -11.48
C ALA A 48 -37.97 -9.28 -10.78
N ALA A 49 -37.91 -7.96 -10.94
CA ALA A 49 -36.89 -7.14 -10.31
C ALA A 49 -37.03 -7.12 -8.78
N GLN A 50 -38.26 -7.22 -8.26
CA GLN A 50 -38.47 -7.30 -6.81
C GLN A 50 -38.11 -8.69 -6.26
N LEU A 51 -38.39 -9.76 -7.01
CA LEU A 51 -37.96 -11.11 -6.65
C LEU A 51 -36.43 -11.23 -6.61
N GLU A 52 -35.73 -10.55 -7.53
CA GLU A 52 -34.27 -10.48 -7.54
C GLU A 52 -33.73 -9.79 -6.27
N ARG A 53 -34.30 -8.65 -5.87
CA ARG A 53 -33.95 -7.97 -4.61
C ARG A 53 -34.16 -8.86 -3.37
N LEU A 54 -35.26 -9.63 -3.34
CA LEU A 54 -35.53 -10.57 -2.25
C LEU A 54 -34.54 -11.74 -2.26
N ALA A 55 -34.13 -12.22 -3.44
CA ALA A 55 -33.12 -13.27 -3.56
C ALA A 55 -31.74 -12.79 -3.07
N ASP A 56 -31.33 -11.58 -3.42
CA ASP A 56 -30.10 -10.96 -2.90
C ASP A 56 -30.14 -10.83 -1.37
N TYR A 57 -31.30 -10.46 -0.82
CA TYR A 57 -31.48 -10.37 0.63
C TYR A 57 -31.41 -11.75 1.32
N ILE A 58 -31.89 -12.82 0.68
CA ILE A 58 -31.72 -14.19 1.19
C ILE A 58 -30.24 -14.57 1.27
N LEU A 59 -29.43 -14.15 0.29
CA LEU A 59 -28.03 -14.50 0.11
C LEU A 59 -27.06 -13.41 0.60
N ARG A 60 -27.50 -12.53 1.51
CA ARG A 60 -26.72 -11.34 1.87
C ARG A 60 -25.40 -11.70 2.55
N GLU A 61 -25.39 -12.73 3.39
CA GLU A 61 -24.21 -13.18 4.13
C GLU A 61 -23.16 -13.70 3.16
N GLU A 62 -23.63 -14.48 2.20
CA GLU A 62 -22.85 -14.99 1.11
C GLU A 62 -22.24 -13.83 0.30
N LEU A 63 -23.08 -12.99 -0.29
CA LEU A 63 -22.68 -11.90 -1.19
C LEU A 63 -21.74 -10.88 -0.52
N ALA A 64 -21.92 -10.62 0.77
CA ALA A 64 -21.12 -9.65 1.52
C ALA A 64 -19.79 -10.18 2.05
N ASP A 65 -19.59 -11.50 2.16
CA ASP A 65 -18.36 -12.03 2.76
C ASP A 65 -17.12 -11.68 1.88
N PRO A 66 -16.13 -10.92 2.40
CA PRO A 66 -14.96 -10.49 1.64
C PRO A 66 -13.86 -11.57 1.55
N ASN A 67 -14.04 -12.73 2.15
CA ASN A 67 -13.01 -13.77 2.21
C ASN A 67 -12.54 -14.19 0.80
N PRO A 68 -11.25 -14.01 0.46
CA PRO A 68 -10.74 -14.40 -0.86
C PRO A 68 -10.56 -15.91 -1.03
N TYR A 69 -10.63 -16.69 0.06
CA TYR A 69 -10.37 -18.13 0.07
C TYR A 69 -11.65 -19.00 0.11
N LYS A 70 -12.85 -18.41 -0.05
CA LYS A 70 -14.13 -19.13 -0.11
C LYS A 70 -14.08 -20.36 -1.02
N MET A 71 -13.56 -20.17 -2.23
CA MET A 71 -13.43 -21.22 -3.25
C MET A 71 -12.61 -22.44 -2.84
N THR A 72 -11.80 -22.34 -1.79
CA THR A 72 -10.95 -23.44 -1.31
C THR A 72 -11.47 -24.03 -0.01
N HIS A 73 -12.16 -23.25 0.82
CA HIS A 73 -12.56 -23.66 2.17
C HIS A 73 -14.02 -24.14 2.26
N GLU A 74 -14.89 -23.72 1.36
CA GLU A 74 -16.31 -24.04 1.40
C GLU A 74 -16.67 -25.18 0.44
N GLU A 75 -17.63 -26.01 0.84
CA GLU A 75 -18.14 -27.11 0.02
C GLU A 75 -18.93 -26.60 -1.19
N TYR A 76 -19.68 -25.50 -1.01
CA TYR A 76 -20.48 -24.84 -2.05
C TYR A 76 -20.15 -23.35 -2.15
N PRO A 77 -18.98 -23.01 -2.70
CA PRO A 77 -18.55 -21.62 -2.75
C PRO A 77 -19.28 -20.85 -3.85
N PHE A 78 -19.59 -19.60 -3.57
CA PHE A 78 -20.12 -18.63 -4.52
C PHE A 78 -19.20 -17.39 -4.50
N MET A 79 -19.18 -16.64 -5.61
CA MET A 79 -18.38 -15.42 -5.74
C MET A 79 -19.29 -14.23 -5.98
N SER A 80 -19.00 -13.10 -5.33
CA SER A 80 -19.62 -11.82 -5.69
C SER A 80 -19.05 -11.28 -7.00
N GLU A 81 -19.77 -10.37 -7.66
CA GLU A 81 -19.34 -9.76 -8.92
C GLU A 81 -17.97 -9.08 -8.79
N TRP A 82 -17.77 -8.33 -7.70
CA TRP A 82 -16.47 -7.72 -7.40
C TRP A 82 -15.33 -8.75 -7.21
N GLN A 83 -15.63 -9.92 -6.62
CA GLN A 83 -14.64 -10.99 -6.50
C GLN A 83 -14.28 -11.59 -7.86
N PHE A 84 -15.26 -11.70 -8.78
CA PHE A 84 -15.00 -12.08 -10.16
C PHE A 84 -14.11 -11.05 -10.88
N GLU A 85 -14.40 -9.76 -10.73
CA GLU A 85 -13.57 -8.69 -11.31
C GLU A 85 -12.14 -8.76 -10.79
N LEU A 86 -11.94 -8.85 -9.47
CA LEU A 86 -10.62 -8.99 -8.87
C LEU A 86 -9.86 -10.22 -9.36
N ARG A 87 -10.56 -11.35 -9.55
CA ARG A 87 -9.95 -12.58 -10.07
C ARG A 87 -9.49 -12.34 -11.50
N ARG A 88 -10.34 -11.76 -12.35
CA ARG A 88 -10.04 -11.42 -13.73
C ARG A 88 -8.88 -10.44 -13.85
N ASP A 89 -8.79 -9.46 -12.96
CA ASP A 89 -7.67 -8.51 -12.92
C ASP A 89 -6.34 -9.17 -12.53
N ARG A 90 -6.39 -10.23 -11.71
CA ARG A 90 -5.22 -11.03 -11.33
C ARG A 90 -4.87 -12.11 -12.34
N GLU A 91 -5.79 -12.46 -13.24
CA GLU A 91 -5.52 -13.41 -14.31
C GLU A 91 -4.43 -12.83 -15.23
N THR A 92 -3.35 -13.58 -15.36
CA THR A 92 -2.23 -13.15 -16.17
C THR A 92 -2.55 -13.46 -17.63
N GLY A 93 -2.60 -12.41 -18.46
CA GLY A 93 -2.88 -12.57 -19.89
C GLY A 93 -1.86 -13.47 -20.61
N MET A 94 -2.28 -14.03 -21.75
CA MET A 94 -1.50 -15.01 -22.53
C MET A 94 -0.10 -14.51 -22.95
N LYS A 95 0.08 -13.19 -23.09
CA LYS A 95 1.39 -12.55 -23.32
C LYS A 95 2.44 -12.89 -22.27
N ALA A 96 2.03 -13.21 -21.04
CA ALA A 96 2.99 -13.63 -20.04
C ALA A 96 3.59 -15.01 -20.33
N ALA A 97 2.82 -15.89 -20.98
CA ALA A 97 3.27 -17.20 -21.42
C ALA A 97 4.21 -17.10 -22.63
N GLU A 98 4.02 -16.12 -23.52
CA GLU A 98 4.90 -15.90 -24.70
C GLU A 98 6.37 -15.67 -24.32
N HIS A 99 6.63 -15.16 -23.12
CA HIS A 99 7.97 -14.88 -22.64
C HIS A 99 8.56 -15.99 -21.77
N ALA A 100 7.75 -16.98 -21.38
CA ALA A 100 8.21 -18.15 -20.65
C ALA A 100 8.78 -19.17 -21.64
N GLY A 101 10.07 -19.46 -21.53
CA GLY A 101 10.71 -20.53 -22.29
C GLY A 101 10.24 -21.91 -21.84
N THR A 102 10.49 -22.94 -22.66
CA THR A 102 10.23 -24.35 -22.30
C THR A 102 11.03 -24.81 -21.07
N ASP A 103 12.08 -24.07 -20.71
CA ASP A 103 12.89 -24.24 -19.50
C ASP A 103 12.23 -23.64 -18.23
N GLY A 104 11.04 -23.06 -18.36
CA GLY A 104 10.29 -22.42 -17.28
C GLY A 104 10.82 -21.04 -16.87
N ARG A 105 11.73 -20.44 -17.66
CA ARG A 105 12.32 -19.13 -17.35
C ARG A 105 11.63 -18.01 -18.13
N ASP A 106 11.45 -16.87 -17.46
CA ASP A 106 10.96 -15.65 -18.11
C ASP A 106 12.14 -14.93 -18.81
N HIS A 107 12.09 -14.85 -20.14
CA HIS A 107 13.11 -14.21 -20.98
C HIS A 107 12.88 -12.71 -21.19
N ARG A 108 11.90 -12.09 -20.49
CA ARG A 108 11.74 -10.64 -20.51
C ARG A 108 12.99 -9.93 -20.01
N LYS A 109 13.33 -8.81 -20.65
CA LYS A 109 14.35 -7.90 -20.12
C LYS A 109 13.90 -7.46 -18.72
N PRO A 110 14.70 -7.69 -17.66
CA PRO A 110 14.31 -7.35 -16.30
C PRO A 110 14.14 -5.84 -16.19
N THR A 111 12.89 -5.41 -16.26
CA THR A 111 12.48 -4.02 -16.13
C THR A 111 11.91 -3.86 -14.74
N LYS A 112 12.55 -3.00 -13.93
CA LYS A 112 12.04 -2.73 -12.58
C LYS A 112 10.70 -2.02 -12.71
N ARG A 113 9.66 -2.55 -12.04
CA ARG A 113 8.38 -1.84 -11.94
C ARG A 113 8.60 -0.49 -11.27
N ARG A 114 7.79 0.51 -11.66
CA ARG A 114 7.73 1.75 -10.89
C ARG A 114 7.23 1.41 -9.49
N ARG A 115 7.94 1.90 -8.47
CA ARG A 115 7.51 1.78 -7.08
C ARG A 115 6.22 2.58 -6.88
N THR A 116 5.35 2.09 -6.02
CA THR A 116 4.15 2.85 -5.63
C THR A 116 4.54 4.02 -4.72
N ASN A 117 3.63 4.99 -4.53
CA ASN A 117 3.89 6.13 -3.65
C ASN A 117 4.20 5.69 -2.22
N TYR A 118 3.51 4.65 -1.72
CA TYR A 118 3.76 4.08 -0.40
C TYR A 118 5.17 3.48 -0.27
N GLU A 119 5.62 2.76 -1.30
CA GLU A 119 6.96 2.16 -1.32
C GLU A 119 8.06 3.20 -1.41
N ASN A 120 7.87 4.26 -2.20
CA ASN A 120 8.80 5.38 -2.25
C ASN A 120 8.89 6.07 -0.88
N TRP A 121 7.76 6.38 -0.25
CA TRP A 121 7.74 6.95 1.10
C TRP A 121 8.50 6.08 2.12
N ARG A 122 8.31 4.76 2.08
CA ARG A 122 9.02 3.82 2.97
C ARG A 122 10.53 3.85 2.74
N VAL A 123 10.96 3.82 1.48
CA VAL A 123 12.38 3.92 1.11
C VAL A 123 12.96 5.27 1.53
N ASP A 124 12.22 6.35 1.32
CA ASP A 124 12.63 7.72 1.64
C ASP A 124 12.74 7.94 3.15
N LYS A 125 11.84 7.35 3.93
CA LYS A 125 11.88 7.37 5.41
C LYS A 125 13.20 6.80 5.93
N ASP A 126 13.60 5.64 5.42
CA ASP A 126 14.87 5.00 5.80
C ASP A 126 16.09 5.72 5.18
N ALA A 127 15.92 6.36 4.03
CA ALA A 127 16.98 7.10 3.36
C ALA A 127 17.30 8.43 4.04
N HIS A 128 16.28 9.17 4.53
CA HIS A 128 16.46 10.46 5.19
C HIS A 128 17.35 10.37 6.44
N GLY A 129 17.13 9.36 7.28
CA GLY A 129 17.95 9.13 8.48
C GLY A 129 19.42 8.87 8.15
N ARG A 130 19.68 8.00 7.16
CA ARG A 130 21.05 7.69 6.70
C ARG A 130 21.71 8.89 6.03
N ASN A 131 20.95 9.66 5.23
CA ASN A 131 21.45 10.84 4.56
C ASN A 131 21.79 11.96 5.53
N LYS A 132 21.01 12.13 6.60
CA LYS A 132 21.34 13.08 7.68
C LYS A 132 22.67 12.72 8.35
N ALA A 133 22.85 11.45 8.75
CA ALA A 133 24.09 11.00 9.35
C ALA A 133 25.31 11.19 8.41
N ARG A 134 25.15 10.90 7.11
CA ARG A 134 26.18 11.16 6.09
C ARG A 134 26.48 12.66 5.94
N GLN A 135 25.46 13.50 5.96
CA GLN A 135 25.61 14.94 5.85
C GLN A 135 26.36 15.52 7.05
N ASP A 136 26.05 15.06 8.26
CA ASP A 136 26.73 15.48 9.49
C ASP A 136 28.20 15.03 9.50
N GLN A 137 28.48 13.80 9.03
CA GLN A 137 29.84 13.30 8.84
C GLN A 137 30.60 14.13 7.80
N TYR A 138 30.03 14.36 6.62
CA TYR A 138 30.66 15.16 5.58
C TYR A 138 30.94 16.59 6.04
N LYS A 139 30.00 17.21 6.76
CA LYS A 139 30.20 18.53 7.37
C LYS A 139 31.37 18.50 8.34
N ARG A 140 31.47 17.49 9.21
CA ARG A 140 32.61 17.35 10.15
C ARG A 140 33.93 17.24 9.39
N ASP A 141 33.99 16.37 8.40
CA ASP A 141 35.23 16.06 7.66
C ASP A 141 35.67 17.20 6.74
N THR A 142 34.72 18.02 6.27
CA THR A 142 34.98 19.13 5.33
C THR A 142 34.97 20.50 6.03
N SER A 143 34.67 20.55 7.33
CA SER A 143 34.72 21.82 8.07
C SER A 143 36.17 22.31 8.13
N PRO A 144 36.45 23.55 7.70
CA PRO A 144 37.78 24.10 7.82
C PRO A 144 38.18 24.15 9.31
N GLY A 145 39.45 23.84 9.59
CA GLY A 145 40.00 23.98 10.93
C GLY A 145 39.93 25.43 11.44
N PRO A 146 40.12 25.66 12.75
CA PRO A 146 40.11 27.01 13.31
C PRO A 146 41.17 27.87 12.60
N LEU A 147 40.72 28.99 12.03
CA LEU A 147 41.61 29.95 11.38
C LEU A 147 42.39 30.68 12.47
N ILE A 148 43.62 30.25 12.73
CA ILE A 148 44.52 30.95 13.65
C ILE A 148 45.08 32.17 12.90
N THR A 149 44.58 33.35 13.26
CA THR A 149 45.10 34.61 12.74
C THR A 149 46.19 35.14 13.65
N TYR A 150 47.34 35.45 13.08
CA TYR A 150 48.45 36.08 13.80
C TYR A 150 48.56 37.53 13.32
N SER A 151 48.17 38.47 14.16
CA SER A 151 48.34 39.89 13.90
C SER A 151 49.75 40.30 14.34
N LEU A 152 50.63 40.66 13.38
CA LEU A 152 51.99 41.12 13.68
C LEU A 152 52.04 42.39 14.55
N ARG A 153 50.93 43.12 14.66
CA ARG A 153 50.83 44.29 15.55
C ARG A 153 50.84 43.88 17.02
N ASP A 154 50.24 42.74 17.34
CA ASP A 154 50.07 42.28 18.73
C ASP A 154 51.34 41.58 19.25
N THR A 155 52.19 41.08 18.36
CA THR A 155 53.49 40.48 18.69
C THR A 155 54.68 41.43 18.52
N GLY A 156 54.44 42.73 18.37
CA GLY A 156 55.50 43.73 18.24
C GLY A 156 56.38 43.57 16.99
N GLY A 157 55.87 42.91 15.95
CA GLY A 157 56.62 42.58 14.73
C GLY A 157 57.43 41.28 14.79
N GLU A 158 57.41 40.56 15.92
CA GLU A 158 58.11 39.28 16.07
C GLU A 158 57.16 38.10 15.82
N PHE A 159 57.67 37.05 15.16
CA PHE A 159 56.94 35.78 15.04
C PHE A 159 57.00 35.02 16.37
N LYS A 160 55.95 34.25 16.70
CA LYS A 160 55.96 33.39 17.90
C LYS A 160 57.19 32.47 17.93
N PRO A 161 57.75 32.15 19.11
CA PRO A 161 58.99 31.40 19.27
C PRO A 161 58.96 30.02 18.57
N GLU A 162 57.80 29.35 18.59
CA GLU A 162 57.55 28.06 17.92
C GLU A 162 57.84 28.11 16.41
N PHE A 163 57.65 29.26 15.76
CA PHE A 163 57.90 29.44 14.33
C PHE A 163 59.40 29.71 14.04
N THR A 164 60.10 30.37 14.97
CA THR A 164 61.54 30.62 14.87
C THR A 164 62.39 29.39 15.25
N GLU A 165 61.87 28.48 16.06
CA GLU A 165 62.54 27.21 16.44
C GLU A 165 62.72 26.24 15.27
N ALA A 166 61.86 26.30 14.24
CA ALA A 166 62.06 25.52 13.02
C ALA A 166 63.39 25.86 12.32
N ARG A 167 63.85 27.12 12.43
CA ARG A 167 65.13 27.57 11.88
C ARG A 167 66.33 26.99 12.66
N THR A 168 66.18 26.76 13.96
CA THR A 168 67.23 26.15 14.80
C THR A 168 67.27 24.63 14.64
N GLN A 169 66.15 23.98 14.34
CA GLN A 169 66.11 22.55 14.02
C GLN A 169 66.95 22.22 12.79
N ALA A 170 66.88 22.99 11.70
CA ALA A 170 67.73 22.77 10.51
C ALA A 170 69.24 22.83 10.84
N GLY A 171 69.67 23.77 11.68
CA GLY A 171 71.05 23.84 12.17
C GLY A 171 71.43 22.74 13.16
N ARG A 172 70.44 22.08 13.78
CA ARG A 172 70.62 20.91 14.65
C ARG A 172 70.81 19.63 13.83
N TRP A 173 70.01 19.45 12.78
CA TRP A 173 70.17 18.37 11.79
C TRP A 173 71.54 18.44 11.10
N HIS A 174 71.98 19.64 10.72
CA HIS A 174 73.28 19.83 10.07
C HIS A 174 74.47 19.49 10.99
N ARG A 175 74.33 19.69 12.30
CA ARG A 175 75.33 19.30 13.30
C ARG A 175 75.33 17.79 13.59
N LEU A 176 74.16 17.16 13.60
CA LEU A 176 74.03 15.71 13.80
C LEU A 176 74.57 14.92 12.60
N LEU A 177 74.39 15.42 11.37
CA LEU A 177 74.92 14.78 10.16
C LEU A 177 76.43 14.97 9.96
N ALA A 178 77.06 15.92 10.67
CA ALA A 178 78.51 16.16 10.60
C ALA A 178 79.32 15.38 11.66
N GLN A 179 78.64 14.62 12.54
CA GLN A 179 79.26 13.82 13.61
C GLN A 179 79.08 12.30 13.42
N GLY A 180 78.51 11.87 12.29
CA GLY A 180 78.48 10.47 11.84
C GLY A 180 79.31 10.31 10.57
#